data_AF-A0A9E5R6E3-F1
#
_entry.id   AF-A0A9E5R6E3-F1
#
_cell.length_a   1.000
_cell.length_b   1.000
_cell.length_c   1.000
_cell.angle_alpha   90.00
_cell.angle_beta   90.00
_cell.angle_gamma   90.00
#
_symmetry.space_group_name_H-M   'P 1'
#
loop_
_entity.id
_entity.type
_entity.pdbx_description
1 polymer ?
#
loop_
_entity_poly.entity_id
_entity_poly.type
_entity_poly.pdbx_seq_one_letter_code
_entity_poly.pdbx_strand_id
1 'polypeptide(L)'
;MAAAEDSVTAMATRAAQRALEQAGMGPERVNLVISHGSEHKDHLVWNAAAKIQHNLGIQNGYAFEMYALCAGAPIAMNLARSMMLADPTLETVLLAAGSRENDLINFQNERSRFMFNFGA
;
A
#
# COMPACT_ATOMS: atom_id res chain seq x y z
N MET A 1 -11.79 5.57 14.42
CA MET A 1 -12.02 4.21 13.91
C MET A 1 -12.29 4.34 12.44
N ALA A 2 -11.67 3.48 11.63
CA ALA A 2 -11.87 3.44 10.19
C ALA A 2 -13.37 3.27 9.86
N ALA A 3 -13.91 4.09 8.96
CA ALA A 3 -15.28 4.01 8.48
C ALA A 3 -15.48 2.77 7.57
N ALA A 4 -16.73 2.51 7.17
CA ALA A 4 -17.04 1.40 6.28
C ALA A 4 -16.38 1.58 4.90
N GLU A 5 -16.17 2.82 4.46
CA GLU A 5 -15.45 3.18 3.23
C GLU A 5 -13.92 3.13 3.34
N ASP A 6 -13.36 2.92 4.53
CA ASP A 6 -11.90 2.91 4.77
C ASP A 6 -11.28 1.55 4.47
N SER A 7 -11.50 0.96 3.29
CA SER A 7 -10.81 -0.27 2.92
C SER A 7 -9.27 -0.07 2.88
N VAL A 8 -8.50 -1.16 2.94
CA VAL A 8 -7.03 -1.09 2.90
C VAL A 8 -6.57 -0.38 1.63
N THR A 9 -7.15 -0.70 0.48
CA THR A 9 -6.79 -0.01 -0.77
C THR A 9 -7.28 1.44 -0.81
N ALA A 10 -8.43 1.77 -0.21
CA ALA A 10 -8.93 3.14 -0.16
C ALA A 10 -8.05 4.06 0.71
N MET A 11 -7.59 3.57 1.87
CA MET A 11 -6.64 4.30 2.72
C MET A 11 -5.29 4.46 2.05
N ALA A 12 -4.75 3.39 1.45
CA ALA A 12 -3.51 3.45 0.70
C ALA A 12 -3.58 4.42 -0.50
N THR A 13 -4.72 4.43 -1.22
CA THR A 13 -4.97 5.37 -2.32
C THR A 13 -4.94 6.81 -1.82
N ARG A 14 -5.63 7.12 -0.70
CA ARG A 14 -5.62 8.48 -0.12
C ARG A 14 -4.24 8.91 0.36
N ALA A 15 -3.47 8.00 0.96
CA ALA A 15 -2.10 8.27 1.37
C ALA A 15 -1.19 8.55 0.16
N ALA A 16 -1.31 7.73 -0.90
CA ALA A 16 -0.55 7.89 -2.13
C ALA A 16 -0.91 9.20 -2.86
N GLN A 17 -2.20 9.55 -2.96
CA GLN A 17 -2.67 10.82 -3.51
C GLN A 17 -1.98 12.00 -2.80
N ARG A 18 -1.98 12.01 -1.46
CA ARG A 18 -1.32 13.06 -0.66
C ARG A 18 0.19 13.10 -0.90
N ALA A 19 0.84 11.95 -1.06
CA ALA A 19 2.28 11.89 -1.35
C ALA A 19 2.61 12.46 -2.73
N LEU A 20 1.80 12.15 -3.75
CA LEU A 20 1.95 12.71 -5.09
C LEU A 20 1.72 14.23 -5.10
N GLU A 21 0.70 14.71 -4.40
CA GLU A 21 0.42 16.14 -4.22
C GLU A 21 1.59 16.87 -3.54
N GLN A 22 2.15 16.29 -2.46
CA GLN A 22 3.31 16.84 -1.77
C GLN A 22 4.57 16.87 -2.65
N ALA A 23 4.71 15.90 -3.54
CA ALA A 23 5.79 15.85 -4.52
C ALA A 23 5.56 16.77 -5.74
N GLY A 24 4.38 17.40 -5.86
CA GLY A 24 4.01 18.18 -7.04
C GLY A 24 3.96 17.34 -8.32
N MET A 25 3.57 16.07 -8.19
CA MET A 25 3.67 15.06 -9.24
C MET A 25 2.29 14.54 -9.66
N GLY A 26 2.03 14.49 -10.96
CA GLY A 26 0.84 13.86 -11.51
C GLY A 26 0.97 12.34 -11.65
N PRO A 27 -0.15 11.61 -11.72
CA PRO A 27 -0.16 10.15 -11.84
C PRO A 27 0.53 9.64 -13.12
N GLU A 28 0.60 10.45 -14.18
CA GLU A 28 1.30 10.13 -15.42
C GLU A 28 2.82 9.94 -15.26
N ARG A 29 3.40 10.43 -14.15
CA ARG A 29 4.83 10.31 -13.88
C ARG A 29 5.21 9.00 -13.20
N VAL A 30 4.24 8.29 -12.61
CA VAL A 30 4.49 7.03 -11.91
C VAL A 30 4.63 5.89 -12.92
N ASN A 31 5.67 5.06 -12.77
CA ASN A 31 5.97 3.95 -13.67
C ASN A 31 5.83 2.57 -12.99
N LEU A 32 5.70 2.55 -11.67
CA LEU A 32 5.52 1.33 -10.90
C LEU A 32 4.78 1.65 -9.60
N VAL A 33 3.77 0.85 -9.27
CA VAL A 33 3.12 0.87 -7.96
C VAL A 33 3.45 -0.43 -7.23
N ILE A 34 4.02 -0.31 -6.02
CA ILE A 34 4.28 -1.45 -5.15
C ILE A 34 3.42 -1.30 -3.89
N SER A 35 2.56 -2.29 -3.64
CA SER A 35 1.90 -2.41 -2.34
C SER A 35 2.66 -3.36 -1.43
N HIS A 36 2.94 -2.92 -0.20
CA HIS A 36 3.72 -3.67 0.78
C HIS A 36 2.96 -3.85 2.10
N GLY A 37 1.62 -3.95 2.00
CA GLY A 37 0.72 -4.16 3.12
C GLY A 37 0.61 -5.63 3.55
N SER A 38 -0.42 -5.94 4.31
CA SER A 38 -0.76 -7.29 4.76
C SER A 38 -1.60 -8.06 3.73
N GLU A 39 -1.70 -9.38 3.93
CA GLU A 39 -2.68 -10.23 3.24
C GLU A 39 -4.12 -9.94 3.68
N HIS A 40 -4.29 -9.31 4.84
CA HIS A 40 -5.60 -8.81 5.29
C HIS A 40 -5.92 -7.47 4.60
N LYS A 41 -6.72 -7.55 3.54
CA LYS A 41 -7.07 -6.45 2.65
C LYS A 41 -8.46 -6.68 2.06
N ASP A 42 -8.87 -5.75 1.19
CA ASP A 42 -10.17 -5.72 0.51
C ASP A 42 -10.61 -7.09 -0.05
N HIS A 43 -9.70 -7.77 -0.76
CA HIS A 43 -9.92 -9.12 -1.27
C HIS A 43 -8.61 -9.91 -1.21
N LEU A 44 -8.66 -11.13 -0.67
CA LEU A 44 -7.48 -11.95 -0.42
C LEU A 44 -6.62 -12.19 -1.67
N VAL A 45 -7.25 -12.42 -2.82
CA VAL A 45 -6.56 -12.81 -4.07
C VAL A 45 -6.42 -11.64 -5.07
N TRP A 46 -6.77 -10.41 -4.69
CA TRP A 46 -6.65 -9.25 -5.60
C TRP A 46 -5.38 -8.47 -5.37
N ASN A 47 -4.69 -8.10 -6.43
CA ASN A 47 -3.52 -7.23 -6.34
C ASN A 47 -3.90 -5.83 -5.80
N ALA A 48 -3.53 -5.53 -4.55
CA ALA A 48 -3.83 -4.25 -3.92
C ALA A 48 -3.19 -3.07 -4.67
N ALA A 49 -1.96 -3.26 -5.17
CA ALA A 49 -1.25 -2.25 -5.94
C ALA A 49 -1.98 -1.92 -7.25
N ALA A 50 -2.54 -2.92 -7.95
CA ALA A 50 -3.32 -2.71 -9.17
C ALA A 50 -4.61 -1.91 -8.89
N LYS A 51 -5.26 -2.15 -7.75
CA LYS A 51 -6.43 -1.35 -7.34
C LYS A 51 -6.05 0.09 -7.04
N ILE A 52 -4.94 0.32 -6.34
CA ILE A 52 -4.40 1.66 -6.05
C ILE A 52 -4.03 2.38 -7.36
N GLN A 53 -3.33 1.69 -8.27
CA GLN A 53 -2.98 2.20 -9.61
C GLN A 53 -4.22 2.68 -10.36
N HIS A 54 -5.26 1.83 -10.41
CA HIS A 54 -6.53 2.16 -11.05
C HIS A 54 -7.19 3.38 -10.40
N ASN A 55 -7.28 3.42 -9.07
CA ASN A 55 -7.93 4.50 -8.35
C ASN A 55 -7.24 5.86 -8.55
N LEU A 56 -5.90 5.87 -8.70
CA LEU A 56 -5.11 7.08 -8.94
C LEU A 56 -5.06 7.49 -10.42
N GLY A 57 -5.61 6.69 -11.33
CA GLY A 57 -5.54 6.95 -12.77
C GLY A 57 -4.13 6.82 -13.35
N ILE A 58 -3.26 6.02 -12.73
CA ILE A 58 -1.90 5.76 -13.20
C ILE A 58 -1.96 4.80 -14.40
N GLN A 59 -1.80 5.34 -15.60
CA GLN A 59 -1.86 4.56 -16.85
C GLN A 59 -0.49 4.06 -17.31
N ASN A 60 0.59 4.67 -16.80
CA ASN A 60 1.95 4.35 -17.19
C ASN A 60 2.52 3.29 -16.23
N GLY A 61 3.05 2.20 -16.80
CA GLY A 61 3.74 1.17 -16.02
C GLY A 61 2.84 0.04 -15.49
N TYR A 62 3.32 -0.65 -14.46
CA TYR A 62 2.69 -1.85 -13.90
C TYR A 62 2.61 -1.78 -12.38
N ALA A 63 1.90 -2.74 -11.78
CA ALA A 63 1.71 -2.79 -10.34
C ALA A 63 1.82 -4.21 -9.81
N PHE A 64 2.51 -4.39 -8.69
CA PHE A 64 2.57 -5.66 -7.97
C PHE A 64 2.55 -5.43 -6.46
N GLU A 65 2.24 -6.48 -5.72
CA GLU A 65 2.26 -6.44 -4.26
C GLU A 65 3.27 -7.43 -3.69
N MET A 66 3.71 -7.16 -2.48
CA MET A 66 4.58 -8.03 -1.71
C MET A 66 4.15 -8.07 -0.25
N TYR A 67 4.41 -9.19 0.42
CA TYR A 67 4.08 -9.38 1.83
C TYR A 67 5.36 -9.56 2.65
N ALA A 68 5.66 -8.56 3.48
CA ALA A 68 6.72 -8.66 4.48
C ALA A 68 6.33 -8.06 5.84
N LEU A 69 5.02 -7.85 6.05
CA LEU A 69 4.38 -7.39 7.28
C LEU A 69 5.14 -6.21 7.92
N CYS A 70 5.57 -6.33 9.18
CA CYS A 70 6.25 -5.27 9.92
C CYS A 70 7.56 -4.80 9.28
N ALA A 71 8.17 -5.61 8.40
CA ALA A 71 9.37 -5.25 7.64
C ALA A 71 9.05 -4.73 6.23
N GLY A 72 7.77 -4.54 5.88
CA GLY A 72 7.30 -4.17 4.55
C GLY A 72 7.96 -2.93 3.97
N ALA A 73 7.92 -1.81 4.68
CA ALA A 73 8.45 -0.54 4.18
C ALA A 73 9.96 -0.57 3.83
N PRO A 74 10.88 -1.01 4.72
CA PRO A 74 12.30 -1.05 4.38
C PRO A 74 12.62 -2.04 3.26
N ILE A 75 11.93 -3.19 3.21
CA ILE A 75 12.14 -4.18 2.13
C ILE A 75 11.64 -3.64 0.80
N ALA A 76 10.45 -3.02 0.77
CA ALA A 76 9.88 -2.42 -0.42
C ALA A 76 10.75 -1.28 -0.96
N MET A 77 11.33 -0.47 -0.07
CA MET A 77 12.28 0.59 -0.45
C MET A 77 13.54 0.02 -1.09
N ASN A 78 14.12 -1.04 -0.51
CA ASN A 78 15.28 -1.69 -1.10
C ASN A 78 14.94 -2.33 -2.46
N LEU A 79 13.80 -3.00 -2.57
CA LEU A 79 13.30 -3.58 -3.81
C LEU A 79 13.10 -2.53 -4.90
N ALA A 80 12.39 -1.43 -4.59
CA ALA A 80 12.18 -0.33 -5.52
C ALA A 80 13.51 0.25 -6.01
N ARG A 81 14.44 0.54 -5.10
CA ARG A 81 15.77 1.03 -5.45
C ARG A 81 16.50 0.07 -6.40
N SER A 82 16.50 -1.23 -6.10
CA SER A 82 17.14 -2.23 -6.97
C SER A 82 16.51 -2.30 -8.36
N MET A 83 15.18 -2.22 -8.44
CA MET A 83 14.47 -2.21 -9.72
C MET A 83 14.77 -0.95 -10.53
N MET A 84 14.74 0.23 -9.92
CA MET A 84 15.05 1.50 -10.57
C MET A 84 16.51 1.56 -11.08
N LEU A 85 17.45 0.93 -10.37
CA LEU A 85 18.85 0.83 -10.82
C LEU A 85 19.01 -0.14 -12.00
N ALA A 86 18.19 -1.17 -12.08
CA ALA A 86 18.26 -2.18 -13.13
C ALA A 86 17.50 -1.78 -14.40
N ASP A 87 16.44 -0.98 -14.27
CA ASP A 87 15.58 -0.55 -15.36
C ASP A 87 15.47 0.99 -15.39
N PRO A 88 16.14 1.67 -16.33
CA PRO A 88 16.12 3.12 -16.42
C PRO A 88 14.76 3.70 -16.81
N THR A 89 13.79 2.88 -17.22
CA THR A 89 12.42 3.32 -17.51
C THR A 89 11.57 3.50 -16.25
N LEU A 90 12.03 2.97 -15.10
CA LEU A 90 11.39 3.15 -13.81
C LEU A 90 11.88 4.42 -13.11
N GLU A 91 11.53 5.58 -13.67
CA GLU A 91 11.93 6.88 -13.11
C GLU A 91 11.25 7.18 -11.78
N THR A 92 9.99 6.76 -11.63
CA THR A 92 9.20 6.97 -10.40
C THR A 92 8.51 5.69 -9.97
N VAL A 93 8.77 5.28 -8.73
CA VAL A 93 8.11 4.16 -8.06
C VAL A 93 7.29 4.68 -6.89
N LEU A 94 6.00 4.33 -6.85
CA LEU A 94 5.08 4.64 -5.76
C LEU A 94 5.00 3.43 -4.81
N LEU A 95 5.42 3.62 -3.57
CA LEU A 95 5.18 2.67 -2.48
C LEU A 95 3.90 3.07 -1.73
N ALA A 96 2.90 2.17 -1.70
CA ALA A 96 1.61 2.48 -1.09
C ALA A 96 1.06 1.30 -0.28
N ALA A 97 0.80 1.54 1.00
CA ALA A 97 0.24 0.54 1.90
C ALA A 97 -0.85 1.15 2.80
N GLY A 98 -1.78 0.29 3.19
CA GLY A 98 -2.77 0.52 4.22
C GLY A 98 -2.87 -0.76 5.05
N SER A 99 -3.51 -0.64 6.21
CA SER A 99 -3.60 -1.69 7.21
C SER A 99 -4.99 -1.65 7.83
N ARG A 100 -5.53 -2.81 8.22
CA ARG A 100 -6.81 -2.94 8.95
C ARG A 100 -6.80 -4.16 9.88
N GLU A 101 -5.62 -4.59 10.32
CA GLU A 101 -5.49 -5.81 11.11
C GLU A 101 -6.17 -5.71 12.48
N ASN A 102 -6.57 -4.50 12.89
CA ASN A 102 -7.44 -4.25 14.02
C ASN A 102 -8.77 -5.02 13.88
N ASP A 103 -9.23 -5.29 12.66
CA ASP A 103 -10.45 -6.07 12.38
C ASP A 103 -10.26 -7.56 12.74
N LEU A 104 -9.01 -8.02 12.89
CA LEU A 104 -8.68 -9.39 13.31
C LEU A 104 -8.59 -9.55 14.84
N ILE A 105 -8.69 -8.45 15.60
CA ILE A 105 -8.50 -8.48 17.05
C ILE A 105 -9.74 -9.05 17.74
N ASN A 106 -9.57 -10.21 18.38
CA ASN A 106 -10.57 -10.73 19.30
C ASN A 106 -10.50 -9.98 20.65
N PHE A 107 -11.48 -9.11 20.90
CA PHE A 107 -11.58 -8.35 22.15
C PHE A 107 -11.82 -9.22 23.40
N GLN A 108 -12.32 -10.44 23.25
CA GLN A 108 -12.46 -11.38 24.37
C GLN A 108 -11.10 -11.97 24.79
N ASN A 109 -10.10 -11.97 23.92
CA ASN A 109 -8.77 -12.47 24.25
C ASN A 109 -7.93 -11.40 24.96
N GLU A 110 -7.70 -11.58 26.27
CA GLU A 110 -6.89 -10.67 27.11
C GLU A 110 -5.46 -10.48 26.61
N ARG A 111 -4.91 -11.49 25.91
CA ARG A 111 -3.54 -11.44 25.39
C ARG A 111 -3.40 -10.57 24.15
N SER A 112 -4.49 -10.23 23.45
CA SER A 112 -4.45 -9.50 22.19
C SER A 112 -5.30 -8.24 22.16
N ARG A 113 -6.29 -8.08 23.06
CA ARG A 113 -7.23 -6.94 23.03
C ARG A 113 -6.57 -5.57 23.17
N PHE A 114 -5.36 -5.50 23.72
CA PHE A 114 -4.60 -4.24 23.82
C PHE A 114 -4.16 -3.71 22.44
N MET A 115 -4.12 -4.56 21.41
CA MET A 115 -3.76 -4.23 20.03
C MET A 115 -4.95 -3.64 19.23
N PHE A 116 -5.90 -2.98 19.89
CA PHE A 116 -7.12 -2.44 19.27
C PHE A 116 -6.84 -1.41 18.15
N ASN A 117 -5.65 -0.83 18.13
CA ASN A 117 -5.16 0.10 17.12
C ASN A 117 -4.15 -0.53 16.14
N PHE A 118 -4.08 -1.86 16.07
CA PHE A 118 -3.17 -2.55 15.18
C PHE A 118 -3.52 -2.27 13.72
N GLY A 119 -2.78 -1.36 13.09
CA GLY A 119 -3.04 -0.98 11.71
C GLY A 119 -4.21 -0.01 11.51
N ALA A 120 -4.62 0.76 12.53
CA ALA A 120 -5.70 1.76 12.46
C ALA A 120 -5.22 3.20 12.21
#